data_AF-A0A8J5NA32-F1
#
_entry.id   AF-A0A8J5NA32-F1
#
_cell.length_a   1.000
_cell.length_b   1.000
_cell.length_c   1.000
_cell.angle_alpha   90.00
_cell.angle_beta   90.00
_cell.angle_gamma   90.00
#
_symmetry.space_group_name_H-M   'P 1'
#
loop_
_entity.id
_entity.type
_entity.pdbx_description
1 polymer ?
#
loop_
_entity_poly.entity_id
_entity_poly.type
_entity_poly.pdbx_seq_one_letter_code
_entity_poly.pdbx_strand_id
1 'polypeptide(L)'
;CCKIYKGQRVVKKLSDRETAQFIRTTAVPPATRKKQICNIHRTNDFTQDPMLKNLQFSIAERPLHMEGRILPAPELLMDAPVQPREGVWDARRRLFYRGADINTWVVMNYNPRFVDQRSTETFITKLLHMADEKGMKFSEPVAAFGVRTPCPEQDFTRLKQEYSNLQLVLVILGRGGDLYARIKRTGDTEVGILSQCVQATNVTAIKPQTLGNILLKINAKMGGINNVLSRTGMPMILERPVMIMGADVNHPSAGDGESPSMAAVVASYDRFASKFSVEVRPQPHRVEIIQDLKEMTKYVNLLRSFFIYTKGHKPERIVMYRDGVSESQFQEVLSYELKAMRTACTETEVDYTPGITFLVVQKRHHTRYIN
;
A
#
# COMPACT_ATOMS: atom_id res chain seq x y z
N CYS A 1 16.71 -46.43 12.71
CA CYS A 1 17.33 -45.10 12.53
C CYS A 1 16.78 -44.42 11.27
N CYS A 2 15.91 -43.42 11.40
CA CYS A 2 15.38 -42.67 10.25
C CYS A 2 16.25 -41.44 9.96
N LYS A 3 16.48 -41.14 8.68
CA LYS A 3 17.19 -39.93 8.22
C LYS A 3 16.29 -39.14 7.28
N ILE A 4 16.31 -37.83 7.39
CA ILE A 4 15.60 -36.94 6.45
C ILE A 4 16.35 -36.96 5.12
N TYR A 5 15.65 -37.28 4.03
CA TYR A 5 16.22 -37.30 2.69
C TYR A 5 16.56 -35.88 2.20
N LYS A 6 17.67 -35.73 1.46
CA LYS A 6 18.13 -34.42 0.96
C LYS A 6 17.20 -33.89 -0.15
N GLY A 7 17.19 -32.57 -0.34
CA GLY A 7 16.43 -31.93 -1.44
C GLY A 7 14.94 -31.70 -1.17
N GLN A 8 14.45 -31.98 0.02
CA GLN A 8 13.07 -31.70 0.40
C GLN A 8 12.88 -30.20 0.71
N ARG A 9 12.10 -29.50 -0.10
CA ARG A 9 11.79 -28.08 0.09
C ARG A 9 10.91 -27.87 1.33
N VAL A 10 11.27 -26.90 2.16
CA VAL A 10 10.41 -26.44 3.26
C VAL A 10 9.26 -25.61 2.69
N VAL A 11 8.03 -26.09 2.89
CA VAL A 11 6.79 -25.41 2.45
C VAL A 11 6.09 -24.65 3.56
N LYS A 12 6.44 -24.90 4.83
CA LYS A 12 5.87 -24.21 5.98
C LYS A 12 6.38 -22.77 6.05
N LYS A 13 5.54 -21.88 6.59
CA LYS A 13 5.93 -20.49 6.86
C LYS A 13 7.09 -20.47 7.86
N LEU A 14 8.15 -19.73 7.53
CA LEU A 14 9.28 -19.50 8.42
C LEU A 14 8.85 -18.66 9.62
N SER A 15 9.43 -18.91 10.79
CA SER A 15 9.31 -18.02 11.95
C SER A 15 9.94 -16.65 11.66
N ASP A 16 9.61 -15.63 12.46
CA ASP A 16 10.18 -14.29 12.32
C ASP A 16 11.72 -14.31 12.41
N ARG A 17 12.26 -15.15 13.29
CA ARG A 17 13.71 -15.33 13.46
C ARG A 17 14.35 -15.97 12.23
N GLU A 18 13.76 -17.04 11.71
CA GLU A 18 14.24 -17.72 10.50
C GLU A 18 14.14 -16.82 9.28
N THR A 19 13.05 -16.06 9.14
CA THR A 19 12.87 -15.07 8.09
C THR A 19 13.94 -13.99 8.15
N ALA A 20 14.22 -13.45 9.34
CA ALA A 20 15.28 -12.45 9.54
C ALA A 20 16.68 -13.01 9.24
N GLN A 21 16.93 -14.30 9.51
CA GLN A 21 18.17 -14.96 9.12
C GLN A 21 18.25 -15.17 7.61
N PHE A 22 17.19 -15.68 6.99
CA PHE A 22 17.11 -15.90 5.55
C PHE A 22 17.35 -14.61 4.75
N ILE A 23 16.72 -13.50 5.16
CA ILE A 23 16.92 -12.19 4.54
C ILE A 23 18.39 -11.76 4.68
N ARG A 24 18.98 -11.86 5.88
CA ARG A 24 20.39 -11.48 6.11
C ARG A 24 21.36 -12.29 5.25
N THR A 25 21.07 -13.57 5.00
CA THR A 25 21.91 -14.44 4.18
C THR A 25 21.73 -14.20 2.68
N THR A 26 20.55 -13.77 2.23
CA THR A 26 20.23 -13.65 0.78
C THR A 26 20.32 -12.23 0.24
N ALA A 27 20.24 -11.21 1.10
CA ALA A 27 20.43 -9.82 0.75
C ALA A 27 21.90 -9.57 0.37
N VAL A 28 22.16 -9.32 -0.91
CA VAL A 28 23.51 -9.04 -1.41
C VAL A 28 23.48 -7.81 -2.31
N PRO A 29 24.57 -7.01 -2.35
CA PRO A 29 24.68 -5.87 -3.25
C PRO A 29 24.59 -6.28 -4.74
N PRO A 30 24.13 -5.39 -5.63
CA PRO A 30 23.99 -5.69 -7.07
C PRO A 30 25.26 -6.23 -7.73
N ALA A 31 26.43 -5.64 -7.44
CA ALA A 31 27.70 -6.10 -8.00
C ALA A 31 28.04 -7.55 -7.60
N THR A 32 27.79 -7.92 -6.35
CA THR A 32 27.97 -9.30 -5.85
C THR A 32 26.96 -10.24 -6.52
N ARG A 33 25.70 -9.80 -6.68
CA ARG A 33 24.68 -10.58 -7.38
C ARG A 33 25.06 -10.85 -8.83
N LYS A 34 25.61 -9.86 -9.55
CA LYS A 34 26.12 -10.01 -10.92
C LYS A 34 27.21 -11.09 -10.98
N LYS A 35 28.20 -11.04 -10.08
CA LYS A 35 29.26 -12.04 -9.98
C LYS A 35 28.70 -13.44 -9.74
N GLN A 36 27.74 -13.59 -8.82
CA GLN A 36 27.08 -14.87 -8.54
C GLN A 36 26.37 -15.43 -9.78
N ILE A 37 25.59 -14.61 -10.49
CA ILE A 37 24.90 -15.01 -11.73
C ILE A 37 25.91 -15.45 -12.81
N CYS A 38 26.97 -14.65 -13.05
CA CYS A 38 28.00 -15.00 -14.02
C CYS A 38 28.75 -16.29 -13.64
N ASN A 39 28.99 -16.52 -12.35
CA ASN A 39 29.63 -17.76 -11.90
C ASN A 39 28.73 -18.98 -12.11
N ILE A 40 27.43 -18.88 -11.78
CA ILE A 40 26.47 -19.96 -12.05
C ILE A 40 26.43 -20.27 -13.55
N HIS A 41 26.41 -19.23 -14.40
CA HIS A 41 26.42 -19.41 -15.85
C HIS A 41 27.68 -20.17 -16.33
N ARG A 42 28.86 -19.82 -15.82
CA ARG A 42 30.11 -20.52 -16.13
C ARG A 42 30.13 -21.96 -15.62
N THR A 43 29.65 -22.19 -14.39
CA THR A 43 29.64 -23.53 -13.77
C THR A 43 28.65 -24.47 -14.47
N ASN A 44 27.55 -23.95 -14.99
CA ASN A 44 26.59 -24.75 -15.75
C ASN A 44 27.12 -25.16 -17.13
N ASP A 45 28.12 -24.45 -17.68
CA ASP A 45 28.77 -24.74 -18.97
C ASP A 45 27.79 -25.18 -20.07
N PHE A 46 26.81 -24.31 -20.34
CA PHE A 46 25.76 -24.59 -21.32
C PHE A 46 26.30 -24.87 -22.74
N THR A 47 27.51 -24.42 -23.03
CA THR A 47 28.21 -24.72 -24.30
C THR A 47 28.53 -26.20 -24.48
N GLN A 48 28.68 -26.96 -23.40
CA GLN A 48 28.91 -28.41 -23.45
C GLN A 48 27.63 -29.25 -23.35
N ASP A 49 26.47 -28.62 -23.19
CA ASP A 49 25.19 -29.31 -23.08
C ASP A 49 24.86 -30.05 -24.39
N PRO A 50 24.72 -31.40 -24.37
CA PRO A 50 24.42 -32.19 -25.57
C PRO A 50 23.11 -31.81 -26.25
N MET A 51 22.09 -31.40 -25.48
CA MET A 51 20.80 -30.99 -26.01
C MET A 51 20.92 -29.70 -26.81
N LEU A 52 21.63 -28.70 -26.26
CA LEU A 52 21.82 -27.42 -26.94
C LEU A 52 22.65 -27.56 -28.21
N LYS A 53 23.70 -28.40 -28.18
CA LYS A 53 24.50 -28.71 -29.38
C LYS A 53 23.67 -29.37 -30.48
N ASN A 54 22.86 -30.37 -30.13
CA ASN A 54 22.01 -31.08 -31.08
C ASN A 54 20.95 -30.15 -31.70
N LEU A 55 20.47 -29.17 -30.94
CA LEU A 55 19.53 -28.14 -31.41
C LEU A 55 20.22 -26.95 -32.09
N GLN A 56 21.55 -26.94 -32.19
CA GLN A 56 22.36 -25.87 -32.77
C GLN A 56 22.13 -24.49 -32.11
N PHE A 57 21.85 -24.49 -30.80
CA PHE A 57 21.74 -23.27 -30.01
C PHE A 57 23.06 -22.94 -29.32
N SER A 58 23.36 -21.64 -29.22
CA SER A 58 24.45 -21.10 -28.41
C SER A 58 23.90 -20.07 -27.43
N ILE A 59 24.39 -20.07 -26.19
CA ILE A 59 24.02 -19.08 -25.17
C ILE A 59 25.17 -18.06 -25.04
N ALA A 60 24.83 -16.77 -24.99
CA ALA A 60 25.83 -15.72 -24.82
C ALA A 60 26.48 -15.79 -23.42
N GLU A 61 27.80 -15.66 -23.37
CA GLU A 61 28.58 -15.75 -22.12
C GLU A 61 28.45 -14.53 -21.21
N ARG A 62 27.98 -13.40 -21.76
CA ARG A 62 27.93 -12.11 -21.08
C ARG A 62 26.49 -11.60 -21.02
N PRO A 63 26.08 -10.94 -19.92
CA PRO A 63 24.79 -10.27 -19.85
C PRO A 63 24.64 -9.23 -20.95
N LEU A 64 23.40 -9.05 -21.42
CA LEU A 64 23.05 -8.03 -22.40
C LEU A 64 23.42 -6.63 -21.88
N HIS A 65 24.15 -5.86 -22.70
CA HIS A 65 24.38 -4.44 -22.45
C HIS A 65 23.25 -3.63 -23.05
N MET A 66 22.72 -2.67 -22.28
CA MET A 66 21.61 -1.83 -22.69
C MET A 66 21.84 -0.41 -22.21
N GLU A 67 21.47 0.56 -23.04
CA GLU A 67 21.44 1.97 -22.66
C GLU A 67 20.14 2.28 -21.92
N GLY A 68 20.26 2.81 -20.71
CA GLY A 68 19.14 3.26 -19.89
C GLY A 68 19.05 4.78 -19.86
N ARG A 69 17.86 5.32 -19.57
CA ARG A 69 17.66 6.74 -19.29
C ARG A 69 17.26 6.93 -17.83
N ILE A 70 17.92 7.86 -17.14
CA ILE A 70 17.51 8.30 -15.81
C ILE A 70 16.51 9.43 -16.00
N LEU A 71 15.23 9.17 -15.69
CA LEU A 71 14.19 10.18 -15.78
C LEU A 71 14.37 11.21 -14.64
N PRO A 72 14.17 12.52 -14.90
CA PRO A 72 14.18 13.51 -13.83
C PRO A 72 13.04 13.24 -12.86
N ALA A 73 13.32 13.35 -11.56
CA ALA A 73 12.28 13.24 -10.54
C ALA A 73 11.33 14.46 -10.64
N PRO A 74 10.01 14.27 -10.55
CA PRO A 74 9.10 15.41 -10.53
C PRO A 74 9.29 16.22 -9.25
N GLU A 75 9.14 17.53 -9.36
CA GLU A 75 9.12 18.41 -8.21
C GLU A 75 7.81 18.22 -7.42
N LEU A 76 7.93 18.12 -6.11
CA LEU A 76 6.80 18.00 -5.19
C LEU A 76 6.45 19.37 -4.61
N LEU A 77 5.20 19.58 -4.25
CA LEU A 77 4.72 20.76 -3.54
C LEU A 77 4.15 20.34 -2.19
N MET A 78 4.72 20.92 -1.13
CA MET A 78 4.25 20.85 0.25
C MET A 78 3.75 22.25 0.66
N ASP A 79 4.28 22.83 1.73
CA ASP A 79 4.28 24.28 1.98
C ASP A 79 5.14 25.06 0.97
N ALA A 80 6.19 24.42 0.47
CA ALA A 80 7.08 24.95 -0.56
C ALA A 80 7.48 23.83 -1.54
N PRO A 81 8.04 24.19 -2.72
CA PRO A 81 8.59 23.21 -3.64
C PRO A 81 9.73 22.39 -3.02
N VAL A 82 9.75 21.08 -3.30
CA VAL A 82 10.77 20.14 -2.85
C VAL A 82 11.17 19.25 -4.02
N GLN A 83 12.45 19.28 -4.37
CA GLN A 83 13.01 18.44 -5.42
C GLN A 83 13.56 17.14 -4.83
N PRO A 84 13.01 15.96 -5.18
CA PRO A 84 13.59 14.69 -4.79
C PRO A 84 14.97 14.48 -5.41
N ARG A 85 15.86 13.82 -4.66
CA ARG A 85 17.19 13.41 -5.11
C ARG A 85 17.36 11.93 -4.82
N GLU A 86 17.77 11.16 -5.83
CA GLU A 86 17.98 9.70 -5.71
C GLU A 86 16.79 8.95 -5.09
N GLY A 87 15.56 9.40 -5.39
CA GLY A 87 14.32 8.79 -4.89
C GLY A 87 13.93 9.18 -3.46
N VAL A 88 14.64 10.10 -2.81
CA VAL A 88 14.37 10.55 -1.44
C VAL A 88 14.24 12.08 -1.41
N TRP A 89 13.42 12.59 -0.49
CA TRP A 89 13.33 14.02 -0.19
C TRP A 89 13.23 14.25 1.31
N ASP A 90 13.67 15.43 1.76
CA ASP A 90 13.59 15.80 3.17
C ASP A 90 12.29 16.55 3.46
N ALA A 91 11.38 15.88 4.15
CA ALA A 91 10.11 16.44 4.62
C ALA A 91 10.15 16.84 6.11
N ARG A 92 11.30 16.79 6.79
CA ARG A 92 11.36 16.93 8.26
C ARG A 92 10.91 18.30 8.76
N ARG A 93 11.31 19.39 8.07
CA ARG A 93 10.97 20.78 8.43
C ARG A 93 9.98 21.43 7.45
N ARG A 94 9.11 20.62 6.85
CA ARG A 94 8.07 21.05 5.90
C ARG A 94 6.70 20.77 6.50
N LEU A 95 5.76 21.69 6.27
CA LEU A 95 4.35 21.46 6.58
C LEU A 95 3.72 20.56 5.51
N PHE A 96 2.66 19.84 5.85
CA PHE A 96 1.86 19.15 4.83
C PHE A 96 1.20 20.14 3.89
N TYR A 97 0.99 19.75 2.63
CA TYR A 97 0.26 20.56 1.65
C TYR A 97 -1.12 20.95 2.18
N ARG A 98 -1.79 20.02 2.87
CA ARG A 98 -3.00 20.26 3.65
C ARG A 98 -3.00 19.39 4.90
N GLY A 99 -2.79 20.00 6.06
CA GLY A 99 -3.02 19.36 7.35
C GLY A 99 -4.52 19.11 7.59
N ALA A 100 -4.82 18.00 8.25
CA ALA A 100 -6.16 17.67 8.72
C ALA A 100 -6.44 18.30 10.08
N ASP A 101 -7.72 18.57 10.35
CA ASP A 101 -8.21 19.13 11.61
C ASP A 101 -8.83 17.99 12.46
N ILE A 102 -8.22 17.73 13.62
CA ILE A 102 -8.57 16.65 14.55
C ILE A 102 -8.83 17.26 15.93
N ASN A 103 -10.10 17.36 16.29
CA ASN A 103 -10.59 17.99 17.51
C ASN A 103 -11.03 16.96 18.56
N THR A 104 -11.62 15.84 18.14
CA THR A 104 -12.19 14.84 19.06
C THR A 104 -11.58 13.48 18.79
N TRP A 105 -10.67 13.04 19.65
CA TRP A 105 -9.98 11.75 19.52
C TRP A 105 -9.59 11.18 20.88
N VAL A 106 -9.40 9.87 20.94
CA VAL A 106 -9.12 9.11 22.17
C VAL A 106 -7.88 8.25 22.00
N VAL A 107 -7.14 8.04 23.10
CA VAL A 107 -6.04 7.08 23.18
C VAL A 107 -6.46 5.84 23.97
N MET A 108 -6.26 4.66 23.38
CA MET A 108 -6.51 3.36 24.01
C MET A 108 -5.18 2.61 24.15
N ASN A 109 -4.67 2.49 25.36
CA ASN A 109 -3.47 1.72 25.65
C ASN A 109 -3.84 0.29 26.06
N TYR A 110 -3.70 -0.64 25.10
CA TYR A 110 -3.93 -2.08 25.27
C TYR A 110 -2.71 -2.83 25.79
N ASN A 111 -1.65 -2.12 26.17
CA ASN A 111 -0.49 -2.71 26.81
C ASN A 111 0.00 -1.87 28.02
N PRO A 112 -0.88 -1.62 29.01
CA PRO A 112 -0.58 -0.70 30.11
C PRO A 112 0.49 -1.21 31.08
N ARG A 113 0.85 -2.50 31.02
CA ARG A 113 1.95 -3.07 31.80
C ARG A 113 3.33 -2.68 31.24
N PHE A 114 3.42 -2.50 29.93
CA PHE A 114 4.67 -2.15 29.25
C PHE A 114 4.77 -0.64 28.99
N VAL A 115 3.65 0.01 28.74
CA VAL A 115 3.57 1.46 28.53
C VAL A 115 2.75 2.04 29.67
N ASP A 116 3.40 2.74 30.59
CA ASP A 116 2.72 3.40 31.69
C ASP A 116 2.00 4.69 31.23
N GLN A 117 1.22 5.27 32.14
CA GLN A 117 0.45 6.48 31.86
C GLN A 117 1.36 7.65 31.48
N ARG A 118 2.47 7.83 32.20
CA ARG A 118 3.44 8.91 31.96
C ARG A 118 4.12 8.82 30.58
N SER A 119 4.47 7.62 30.14
CA SER A 119 5.01 7.39 28.79
C SER A 119 3.97 7.67 27.72
N THR A 120 2.70 7.32 27.99
CA THR A 120 1.57 7.61 27.10
C THR A 120 1.38 9.12 26.93
N GLU A 121 1.34 9.88 28.03
CA GLU A 121 1.24 11.35 28.04
C GLU A 121 2.44 11.99 27.33
N THR A 122 3.67 11.55 27.64
CA THR A 122 4.88 12.04 26.97
C THR A 122 4.83 11.82 25.46
N PHE A 123 4.30 10.69 25.02
CA PHE A 123 4.12 10.39 23.60
C PHE A 123 3.08 11.29 22.95
N ILE A 124 1.93 11.51 23.61
CA ILE A 124 0.87 12.41 23.13
C ILE A 124 1.44 13.81 22.94
N THR A 125 2.10 14.39 23.96
CA THR A 125 2.69 15.72 23.88
C THR A 125 3.67 15.84 22.70
N LYS A 126 4.56 14.86 22.51
CA LYS A 126 5.53 14.89 21.40
C LYS A 126 4.86 14.70 20.04
N LEU A 127 3.81 13.88 19.95
CA LEU A 127 3.04 13.68 18.74
C LEU A 127 2.32 14.97 18.33
N LEU A 128 1.70 15.67 19.29
CA LEU A 128 0.99 16.93 19.05
C LEU A 128 1.96 18.04 18.65
N HIS A 129 3.12 18.16 19.30
CA HIS A 129 4.17 19.09 18.88
C HIS A 129 4.62 18.82 17.43
N MET A 130 4.88 17.56 17.07
CA MET A 130 5.23 17.20 15.70
C MET A 130 4.08 17.46 14.72
N ALA A 131 2.82 17.35 15.16
CA ALA A 131 1.66 17.65 14.32
C ALA A 131 1.57 19.15 13.98
N ASP A 132 1.85 20.01 14.96
CA ASP A 132 1.97 21.46 14.76
C ASP A 132 3.11 21.80 13.79
N GLU A 133 4.29 21.19 13.95
CA GLU A 133 5.41 21.29 13.01
C GLU A 133 5.10 20.76 11.59
N LYS A 134 3.99 20.03 11.43
CA LYS A 134 3.47 19.53 10.14
C LYS A 134 2.27 20.32 9.63
N GLY A 135 1.84 21.36 10.36
CA GLY A 135 0.70 22.21 9.99
C GLY A 135 -0.65 21.50 10.13
N MET A 136 -0.76 20.53 11.04
CA MET A 136 -2.02 19.88 11.39
C MET A 136 -2.63 20.55 12.62
N LYS A 137 -3.94 20.82 12.62
CA LYS A 137 -4.63 21.21 13.85
C LYS A 137 -5.01 19.95 14.60
N PHE A 138 -4.22 19.60 15.61
CA PHE A 138 -4.42 18.39 16.39
C PHE A 138 -4.61 18.78 17.86
N SER A 139 -5.86 18.78 18.34
CA SER A 139 -6.19 19.10 19.72
C SER A 139 -5.69 18.02 20.69
N GLU A 140 -5.64 18.32 21.99
CA GLU A 140 -5.43 17.31 23.03
C GLU A 140 -6.52 16.21 22.97
N PRO A 141 -6.20 14.94 23.29
CA PRO A 141 -7.20 13.88 23.27
C PRO A 141 -8.23 14.12 24.38
N VAL A 142 -9.50 13.80 24.10
CA VAL A 142 -10.57 13.95 25.10
C VAL A 142 -10.45 12.97 26.26
N ALA A 143 -9.79 11.83 26.01
CA ALA A 143 -9.45 10.84 27.02
C ALA A 143 -8.29 9.94 26.60
N ALA A 144 -7.56 9.42 27.59
CA ALA A 144 -6.56 8.38 27.41
C ALA A 144 -6.77 7.26 28.44
N PHE A 145 -6.97 6.03 27.97
CA PHE A 145 -7.33 4.89 28.82
C PHE A 145 -6.25 3.81 28.81
N GLY A 146 -5.85 3.32 29.99
CA GLY A 146 -5.07 2.10 30.16
C GLY A 146 -5.98 0.88 30.34
N VAL A 147 -6.05 -0.01 29.34
CA VAL A 147 -6.96 -1.17 29.35
C VAL A 147 -6.20 -2.46 29.61
N ARG A 148 -6.46 -3.08 30.76
CA ARG A 148 -5.79 -4.34 31.17
C ARG A 148 -6.28 -5.56 30.40
N THR A 149 -7.56 -5.55 29.99
CA THR A 149 -8.20 -6.65 29.25
C THR A 149 -8.83 -6.07 27.98
N PRO A 150 -8.06 -5.93 26.89
CA PRO A 150 -8.54 -5.31 25.66
C PRO A 150 -9.72 -6.06 25.03
N CYS A 151 -10.79 -5.34 24.71
CA CYS A 151 -11.94 -5.87 23.97
C CYS A 151 -12.38 -4.85 22.91
N PRO A 152 -11.73 -4.82 21.73
CA PRO A 152 -11.97 -3.80 20.71
C PRO A 152 -13.46 -3.61 20.36
N GLU A 153 -14.21 -4.71 20.27
CA GLU A 153 -15.63 -4.75 19.95
C GLU A 153 -16.47 -3.93 20.95
N GLN A 154 -16.21 -4.09 22.25
CA GLN A 154 -16.91 -3.36 23.30
C GLN A 154 -16.36 -1.94 23.46
N ASP A 155 -15.05 -1.79 23.43
CA ASP A 155 -14.36 -0.53 23.63
C ASP A 155 -14.76 0.50 22.57
N PHE A 156 -14.70 0.15 21.29
CA PHE A 156 -15.04 1.06 20.20
C PHE A 156 -16.54 1.41 20.19
N THR A 157 -17.41 0.44 20.50
CA THR A 157 -18.85 0.67 20.60
C THR A 157 -19.15 1.66 21.72
N ARG A 158 -18.54 1.48 22.90
CA ARG A 158 -18.67 2.41 24.04
C ARG A 158 -18.17 3.80 23.68
N LEU A 159 -16.99 3.91 23.08
CA LEU A 159 -16.43 5.20 22.68
C LEU A 159 -17.33 5.94 21.67
N LYS A 160 -17.95 5.23 20.73
CA LYS A 160 -18.90 5.83 19.77
C LYS A 160 -20.15 6.40 20.45
N GLN A 161 -20.62 5.75 21.52
CA GLN A 161 -21.79 6.18 22.28
C GLN A 161 -21.46 7.33 23.23
N GLU A 162 -20.28 7.32 23.83
CA GLU A 162 -19.85 8.28 24.85
C GLU A 162 -19.38 9.62 24.24
N TYR A 163 -18.69 9.58 23.09
CA TYR A 163 -18.12 10.77 22.46
C TYR A 163 -18.79 11.07 21.12
N SER A 164 -19.67 12.08 21.10
CA SER A 164 -20.23 12.60 19.86
C SER A 164 -19.12 13.12 18.94
N ASN A 165 -19.20 12.84 17.64
CA ASN A 165 -18.22 13.28 16.64
C ASN A 165 -16.78 12.76 16.86
N LEU A 166 -16.60 11.61 17.53
CA LEU A 166 -15.30 10.97 17.65
C LEU A 166 -14.66 10.70 16.28
N GLN A 167 -13.52 11.33 16.02
CA GLN A 167 -12.85 11.32 14.72
C GLN A 167 -11.78 10.23 14.59
N LEU A 168 -11.05 9.95 15.67
CA LEU A 168 -9.90 9.05 15.66
C LEU A 168 -9.76 8.31 17.00
N VAL A 169 -9.42 7.02 16.94
CA VAL A 169 -8.91 6.26 18.09
C VAL A 169 -7.46 5.86 17.83
N LEU A 170 -6.54 6.37 18.64
CA LEU A 170 -5.14 5.94 18.61
C LEU A 170 -4.96 4.77 19.58
N VAL A 171 -4.58 3.61 19.06
CA VAL A 171 -4.46 2.38 19.86
C VAL A 171 -3.00 2.00 20.04
N ILE A 172 -2.54 1.89 21.28
CA ILE A 172 -1.20 1.39 21.62
C ILE A 172 -1.32 -0.11 21.91
N LEU A 173 -0.57 -0.94 21.18
CA LEU A 173 -0.59 -2.40 21.39
C LEU A 173 0.81 -3.03 21.36
N GLY A 174 0.92 -4.21 21.96
CA GLY A 174 2.12 -5.06 21.88
C GLY A 174 2.30 -5.71 20.50
N ARG A 175 3.32 -6.56 20.38
CA ARG A 175 3.50 -7.43 19.21
C ARG A 175 2.71 -8.73 19.38
N GLY A 176 2.22 -9.25 18.26
CA GLY A 176 1.52 -10.54 18.21
C GLY A 176 0.03 -10.44 18.58
N GLY A 177 -0.63 -11.60 18.54
CA GLY A 177 -2.07 -11.72 18.78
C GLY A 177 -2.94 -11.27 17.60
N ASP A 178 -4.25 -11.35 17.81
CA ASP A 178 -5.30 -11.00 16.85
C ASP A 178 -5.85 -9.57 17.06
N LEU A 179 -5.41 -8.86 18.11
CA LEU A 179 -5.92 -7.54 18.48
C LEU A 179 -5.89 -6.55 17.32
N TYR A 180 -4.81 -6.52 16.54
CA TYR A 180 -4.74 -5.63 15.37
C TYR A 180 -5.87 -5.92 14.37
N ALA A 181 -6.13 -7.20 14.08
CA ALA A 181 -7.18 -7.60 13.16
C ALA A 181 -8.57 -7.27 13.72
N ARG A 182 -8.81 -7.51 15.02
CA ARG A 182 -10.06 -7.16 15.70
C ARG A 182 -10.32 -5.66 15.73
N ILE A 183 -9.31 -4.85 16.08
CA ILE A 183 -9.40 -3.37 16.02
C ILE A 183 -9.78 -2.92 14.62
N LYS A 184 -9.19 -3.51 13.58
CA LYS A 184 -9.46 -3.14 12.19
C LYS A 184 -10.85 -3.58 11.74
N ARG A 185 -11.27 -4.80 12.05
CA ARG A 185 -12.63 -5.28 11.77
C ARG A 185 -13.66 -4.38 12.44
N THR A 186 -13.53 -4.15 13.75
CA THR A 186 -14.49 -3.35 14.50
C THR A 186 -14.49 -1.89 14.05
N GLY A 187 -13.32 -1.25 13.97
CA GLY A 187 -13.22 0.16 13.58
C GLY A 187 -13.66 0.41 12.15
N ASP A 188 -13.17 -0.39 11.19
CA ASP A 188 -13.33 -0.13 9.77
C ASP A 188 -14.66 -0.69 9.20
N THR A 189 -15.28 -1.71 9.83
CA THR A 189 -16.49 -2.38 9.29
C THR A 189 -17.74 -2.35 10.19
N GLU A 190 -17.59 -2.47 11.51
CA GLU A 190 -18.74 -2.59 12.44
C GLU A 190 -19.18 -1.23 12.98
N VAL A 191 -18.21 -0.42 13.42
CA VAL A 191 -18.44 0.83 14.17
C VAL A 191 -18.20 2.07 13.29
N GLY A 192 -17.29 2.00 12.32
CA GLY A 192 -17.00 3.12 11.40
C GLY A 192 -16.23 4.27 12.07
N ILE A 193 -15.22 3.94 12.89
CA ILE A 193 -14.32 4.93 13.52
C ILE A 193 -12.90 4.68 13.01
N LEU A 194 -12.25 5.74 12.52
CA LEU A 194 -10.87 5.67 12.07
C LEU A 194 -9.94 5.31 13.23
N SER A 195 -9.06 4.35 12.99
CA SER A 195 -8.10 3.87 14.00
C SER A 195 -6.64 3.99 13.54
N GLN A 196 -5.77 4.46 14.43
CA GLN A 196 -4.32 4.47 14.24
C GLN A 196 -3.62 3.63 15.31
N CYS A 197 -3.12 2.47 14.90
CA CYS A 197 -2.39 1.57 15.78
C CYS A 197 -0.90 1.96 15.88
N VAL A 198 -0.33 1.95 17.08
CA VAL A 198 1.09 2.22 17.36
C VAL A 198 1.66 1.07 18.20
N GLN A 199 2.82 0.54 17.80
CA GLN A 199 3.50 -0.46 18.63
C GLN A 199 3.99 0.18 19.93
N ALA A 200 3.79 -0.51 21.05
CA ALA A 200 4.20 -0.08 22.38
C ALA A 200 5.68 0.36 22.45
N THR A 201 6.57 -0.31 21.71
CA THR A 201 8.00 0.05 21.64
C THR A 201 8.26 1.41 21.01
N ASN A 202 7.39 1.89 20.12
CA ASN A 202 7.50 3.23 19.51
C ASN A 202 6.99 4.33 20.44
N VAL A 203 6.24 3.96 21.49
CA VAL A 203 5.77 4.88 22.53
C VAL A 203 6.83 5.03 23.62
N THR A 204 7.50 3.94 24.00
CA THR A 204 8.58 3.99 25.02
C THR A 204 9.90 4.52 24.45
N ALA A 205 10.23 4.22 23.19
CA ALA A 205 11.44 4.68 22.51
C ALA A 205 11.10 5.61 21.33
N ILE A 206 10.63 6.82 21.66
CA ILE A 206 10.14 7.81 20.70
C ILE A 206 11.27 8.32 19.82
N LYS A 207 11.08 8.25 18.50
CA LYS A 207 11.96 8.84 17.49
C LYS A 207 11.18 9.87 16.67
N PRO A 208 11.71 11.10 16.43
CA PRO A 208 11.01 12.11 15.64
C PRO A 208 10.56 11.62 14.25
N GLN A 209 11.42 10.86 13.58
CA GLN A 209 11.08 10.25 12.28
C GLN A 209 9.86 9.32 12.36
N THR A 210 9.73 8.56 13.45
CA THR A 210 8.59 7.67 13.65
C THR A 210 7.30 8.46 13.85
N LEU A 211 7.35 9.56 14.62
CA LEU A 211 6.20 10.46 14.80
C LEU A 211 5.77 11.08 13.47
N GLY A 212 6.71 11.61 12.69
CA GLY A 212 6.42 12.14 11.35
C GLY A 212 5.77 11.09 10.44
N ASN A 213 6.28 9.85 10.45
CA ASN A 213 5.68 8.75 9.69
C ASN A 213 4.29 8.35 10.18
N ILE A 214 4.01 8.43 11.48
CA ILE A 214 2.66 8.22 12.03
C ILE A 214 1.73 9.32 11.55
N LEU A 215 2.16 10.58 11.59
CA LEU A 215 1.36 11.73 11.16
C LEU A 215 1.08 11.73 9.66
N LEU A 216 2.01 11.25 8.82
CA LEU A 216 1.73 11.01 7.39
C LEU A 216 0.50 10.10 7.20
N LYS A 217 0.33 9.08 8.06
CA LYS A 217 -0.80 8.14 8.01
C LYS A 217 -2.06 8.76 8.61
N ILE A 218 -1.95 9.45 9.74
CA ILE A 218 -3.11 10.10 10.39
C ILE A 218 -3.67 11.18 9.46
N ASN A 219 -2.82 12.05 8.91
CA ASN A 219 -3.23 13.12 8.01
C ASN A 219 -4.00 12.59 6.80
N ALA A 220 -3.46 11.55 6.14
CA ALA A 220 -4.13 10.91 5.00
C ALA A 220 -5.48 10.28 5.37
N LYS A 221 -5.57 9.57 6.50
CA LYS A 221 -6.84 8.96 6.99
C LYS A 221 -7.89 10.02 7.30
N MET A 222 -7.46 11.16 7.83
CA MET A 222 -8.32 12.29 8.20
C MET A 222 -8.65 13.20 7.01
N GLY A 223 -8.31 12.80 5.77
CA GLY A 223 -8.63 13.54 4.56
C GLY A 223 -7.72 14.72 4.25
N GLY A 224 -6.60 14.86 4.97
CA GLY A 224 -5.51 15.77 4.62
C GLY A 224 -4.72 15.30 3.40
N ILE A 225 -3.79 16.13 2.93
CA ILE A 225 -2.92 15.87 1.79
C ILE A 225 -1.49 16.16 2.21
N ASN A 226 -0.63 15.15 2.19
CA ASN A 226 0.76 15.30 2.66
C ASN A 226 1.60 16.15 1.70
N ASN A 227 1.48 15.88 0.40
CA ASN A 227 2.16 16.57 -0.70
C ASN A 227 1.39 16.34 -2.01
N VAL A 228 1.67 17.16 -3.02
CA VAL A 228 1.17 17.00 -4.39
C VAL A 228 2.32 17.16 -5.37
N LEU A 229 2.11 16.85 -6.66
CA LEU A 229 3.04 17.26 -7.71
C LEU A 229 2.97 18.79 -7.86
N SER A 230 4.12 19.44 -7.99
CA SER A 230 4.14 20.87 -8.33
C SER A 230 3.61 21.09 -9.75
N ARG A 231 3.29 22.33 -10.12
CA ARG A 231 2.79 22.64 -11.47
C ARG A 231 3.79 22.26 -12.56
N THR A 232 5.09 22.37 -12.30
CA THR A 232 6.16 22.00 -13.24
C THR A 232 6.40 20.49 -13.27
N GLY A 233 6.15 19.78 -12.15
CA GLY A 233 6.23 18.33 -12.06
C GLY A 233 4.97 17.59 -12.52
N MET A 234 3.87 18.30 -12.77
CA MET A 234 2.58 17.70 -13.11
C MET A 234 2.55 17.27 -14.58
N PRO A 235 2.26 15.99 -14.89
CA PRO A 235 2.12 15.54 -16.27
C PRO A 235 0.84 16.12 -16.91
N MET A 236 0.91 16.39 -18.22
CA MET A 236 -0.20 16.98 -18.99
C MET A 236 -1.53 16.21 -18.85
N ILE A 237 -1.49 14.90 -18.61
CA ILE A 237 -2.70 14.09 -18.45
C ILE A 237 -3.53 14.50 -17.22
N LEU A 238 -2.90 15.05 -16.17
CA LEU A 238 -3.59 15.53 -14.95
C LEU A 238 -4.15 16.95 -15.10
N GLU A 239 -3.93 17.64 -16.24
CA GLU A 239 -4.50 18.98 -16.49
C GLU A 239 -6.01 18.93 -16.78
N ARG A 240 -6.52 17.76 -17.19
CA ARG A 240 -7.94 17.50 -17.39
C ARG A 240 -8.44 16.46 -16.39
N PRO A 241 -9.76 16.36 -16.16
CA PRO A 241 -10.32 15.33 -15.30
C PRO A 241 -9.87 13.93 -15.71
N VAL A 242 -9.04 13.29 -14.89
CA VAL A 242 -8.54 11.94 -15.10
C VAL A 242 -8.65 11.16 -13.80
N MET A 243 -9.05 9.90 -13.90
CA MET A 243 -9.11 8.97 -12.79
C MET A 243 -7.95 7.99 -12.90
N ILE A 244 -7.06 8.00 -11.92
CA ILE A 244 -5.99 7.02 -11.76
C ILE A 244 -6.53 5.88 -10.90
N MET A 245 -6.55 4.68 -11.47
CA MET A 245 -7.01 3.47 -10.82
C MET A 245 -5.84 2.52 -10.56
N GLY A 246 -5.93 1.76 -9.48
CA GLY A 246 -5.02 0.67 -9.18
C GLY A 246 -5.81 -0.56 -8.76
N ALA A 247 -5.39 -1.75 -9.19
CA ALA A 247 -5.97 -2.99 -8.68
C ALA A 247 -4.98 -4.11 -8.46
N ASP A 248 -5.30 -4.94 -7.48
CA ASP A 248 -4.55 -6.13 -7.08
C ASP A 248 -5.53 -7.22 -6.64
N VAL A 249 -5.09 -8.47 -6.79
CA VAL A 249 -5.79 -9.64 -6.25
C VAL A 249 -4.85 -10.38 -5.31
N ASN A 250 -5.26 -10.51 -4.05
CA ASN A 250 -4.52 -11.27 -3.07
C ASN A 250 -5.11 -12.67 -2.94
N HIS A 251 -4.29 -13.68 -3.24
CA HIS A 251 -4.65 -15.07 -3.03
C HIS A 251 -4.30 -15.56 -1.61
N PRO A 252 -5.02 -16.57 -1.11
CA PRO A 252 -4.66 -17.26 0.12
C PRO A 252 -3.27 -17.89 0.08
N SER A 253 -2.76 -18.20 1.27
CA SER A 253 -1.45 -18.84 1.46
C SER A 253 -1.36 -20.20 0.76
N ALA A 254 -0.14 -20.64 0.43
CA ALA A 254 0.06 -21.96 -0.17
C ALA A 254 -0.43 -23.08 0.78
N GLY A 255 -1.23 -24.00 0.25
CA GLY A 255 -1.86 -25.08 1.03
C GLY A 255 -3.26 -24.74 1.56
N ASP A 256 -3.70 -23.49 1.46
CA ASP A 256 -5.10 -23.12 1.64
C ASP A 256 -5.84 -23.41 0.32
N GLY A 257 -6.90 -24.21 0.39
CA GLY A 257 -7.72 -24.63 -0.75
C GLY A 257 -9.16 -24.11 -0.72
N GLU A 258 -9.54 -23.33 0.31
CA GLU A 258 -10.94 -22.93 0.53
C GLU A 258 -11.11 -21.42 0.60
N SER A 259 -10.15 -20.69 1.17
CA SER A 259 -10.29 -19.25 1.37
C SER A 259 -10.48 -18.52 0.03
N PRO A 260 -11.33 -17.47 -0.03
CA PRO A 260 -11.51 -16.70 -1.26
C PRO A 260 -10.25 -15.90 -1.60
N SER A 261 -10.12 -15.52 -2.87
CA SER A 261 -9.20 -14.43 -3.23
C SER A 261 -9.87 -13.09 -2.92
N MET A 262 -9.08 -12.07 -2.60
CA MET A 262 -9.60 -10.73 -2.35
C MET A 262 -9.13 -9.80 -3.46
N ALA A 263 -10.07 -9.26 -4.24
CA ALA A 263 -9.80 -8.21 -5.21
C ALA A 263 -9.99 -6.84 -4.56
N ALA A 264 -9.04 -5.93 -4.80
CA ALA A 264 -9.14 -4.54 -4.36
C ALA A 264 -8.90 -3.61 -5.54
N VAL A 265 -9.80 -2.64 -5.73
CA VAL A 265 -9.67 -1.59 -6.74
C VAL A 265 -9.72 -0.25 -6.03
N VAL A 266 -8.71 0.58 -6.25
CA VAL A 266 -8.67 1.97 -5.78
C VAL A 266 -8.80 2.92 -6.96
N ALA A 267 -9.43 4.08 -6.74
CA ALA A 267 -9.51 5.13 -7.75
C ALA A 267 -9.30 6.51 -7.12
N SER A 268 -8.50 7.34 -7.79
CA SER A 268 -8.34 8.73 -7.39
C SER A 268 -9.62 9.51 -7.64
N TYR A 269 -10.01 10.36 -6.70
CA TYR A 269 -11.21 11.20 -6.84
C TYR A 269 -10.94 12.70 -6.79
N ASP A 270 -9.67 13.10 -6.63
CA ASP A 270 -9.24 14.50 -6.65
C ASP A 270 -8.28 14.79 -7.81
N ARG A 271 -8.18 16.06 -8.19
CA ARG A 271 -7.32 16.53 -9.31
C ARG A 271 -5.83 16.24 -9.13
N PHE A 272 -5.37 16.01 -7.90
CA PHE A 272 -3.95 15.76 -7.61
C PHE A 272 -3.60 14.28 -7.61
N ALA A 273 -4.58 13.39 -7.80
CA ALA A 273 -4.44 11.96 -7.56
C ALA A 273 -3.80 11.66 -6.19
N SER A 274 -4.22 12.43 -5.17
CA SER A 274 -3.70 12.34 -3.81
C SER A 274 -4.64 11.58 -2.88
N LYS A 275 -5.93 11.50 -3.24
CA LYS A 275 -6.97 10.81 -2.46
C LYS A 275 -7.63 9.72 -3.27
N PHE A 276 -7.79 8.56 -2.64
CA PHE A 276 -8.30 7.36 -3.29
C PHE A 276 -9.49 6.79 -2.52
N SER A 277 -10.54 6.46 -3.25
CA SER A 277 -11.63 5.59 -2.80
C SER A 277 -11.23 4.14 -3.05
N VAL A 278 -11.76 3.22 -2.27
CA VAL A 278 -11.42 1.79 -2.35
C VAL A 278 -12.69 0.95 -2.41
N GLU A 279 -12.68 -0.03 -3.29
CA GLU A 279 -13.64 -1.12 -3.32
C GLU A 279 -12.89 -2.44 -3.11
N VAL A 280 -13.45 -3.31 -2.28
CA VAL A 280 -12.89 -4.65 -2.01
C VAL A 280 -13.99 -5.69 -2.21
N ARG A 281 -13.68 -6.78 -2.91
CA ARG A 281 -14.62 -7.88 -3.17
C ARG A 281 -13.95 -9.23 -2.94
N PRO A 282 -14.56 -10.15 -2.18
CA PRO A 282 -14.16 -11.55 -2.23
C PRO A 282 -14.54 -12.15 -3.58
N GLN A 283 -13.69 -13.02 -4.09
CA GLN A 283 -13.94 -13.77 -5.32
C GLN A 283 -13.44 -15.21 -5.18
N PRO A 284 -13.79 -16.12 -6.10
CA PRO A 284 -13.44 -17.53 -5.98
C PRO A 284 -11.95 -17.78 -5.78
N HIS A 285 -11.66 -18.93 -5.18
CA HIS A 285 -10.32 -19.35 -4.81
C HIS A 285 -9.37 -19.29 -6.02
N ARG A 286 -8.26 -18.56 -5.88
CA ARG A 286 -7.17 -18.43 -6.88
C ARG A 286 -7.60 -17.96 -8.28
N VAL A 287 -8.70 -17.20 -8.39
CA VAL A 287 -9.04 -16.49 -9.62
C VAL A 287 -8.31 -15.16 -9.66
N GLU A 288 -7.54 -14.89 -10.72
CA GLU A 288 -6.81 -13.63 -10.89
C GLU A 288 -7.71 -12.54 -11.50
N ILE A 289 -8.61 -12.88 -12.43
CA ILE A 289 -9.51 -11.90 -13.06
C ILE A 289 -10.43 -11.28 -12.01
N ILE A 290 -10.54 -9.95 -11.99
CA ILE A 290 -11.44 -9.25 -11.07
C ILE A 290 -12.88 -9.38 -11.57
N GLN A 291 -13.63 -10.33 -11.01
CA GLN A 291 -14.95 -10.71 -11.51
C GLN A 291 -15.96 -9.55 -11.44
N ASP A 292 -15.95 -8.81 -10.32
CA ASP A 292 -16.90 -7.74 -10.02
C ASP A 292 -16.39 -6.34 -10.46
N LEU A 293 -15.38 -6.27 -11.34
CA LEU A 293 -14.76 -4.99 -11.72
C LEU A 293 -15.78 -3.97 -12.27
N LYS A 294 -16.80 -4.44 -13.00
CA LYS A 294 -17.87 -3.58 -13.52
C LYS A 294 -18.58 -2.84 -12.38
N GLU A 295 -19.04 -3.58 -11.38
CA GLU A 295 -19.76 -3.01 -10.24
C GLU A 295 -18.84 -2.16 -9.37
N MET A 296 -17.58 -2.57 -9.15
CA MET A 296 -16.59 -1.72 -8.46
C MET A 296 -16.35 -0.38 -9.18
N THR A 297 -16.36 -0.37 -10.51
CA THR A 297 -16.11 0.85 -11.31
C THR A 297 -17.30 1.80 -11.37
N LYS A 298 -18.53 1.29 -11.32
CA LYS A 298 -19.78 2.04 -11.53
C LYS A 298 -19.95 3.31 -10.69
N TYR A 299 -20.89 4.16 -11.12
CA TYR A 299 -21.33 5.38 -10.42
C TYR A 299 -21.91 5.14 -9.03
N VAL A 300 -22.13 3.91 -8.56
CA VAL A 300 -22.48 3.72 -7.14
C VAL A 300 -21.22 3.77 -6.26
N ASN A 301 -20.04 3.52 -6.83
CA ASN A 301 -18.79 3.26 -6.13
C ASN A 301 -17.69 4.29 -6.51
N LEU A 302 -16.77 3.93 -7.41
CA LEU A 302 -15.58 4.73 -7.71
C LEU A 302 -15.88 5.97 -8.57
N LEU A 303 -16.65 5.82 -9.66
CA LEU A 303 -17.07 6.98 -10.48
C LEU A 303 -17.93 7.97 -9.68
N ARG A 304 -18.72 7.49 -8.70
CA ARG A 304 -19.50 8.34 -7.79
C ARG A 304 -18.63 9.28 -7.01
N SER A 305 -17.59 8.72 -6.40
CA SER A 305 -16.71 9.42 -5.47
C SER A 305 -16.03 10.58 -6.19
N PHE A 306 -15.59 10.35 -7.43
CA PHE A 306 -15.06 11.39 -8.30
C PHE A 306 -16.10 12.46 -8.63
N PHE A 307 -17.29 12.07 -9.09
CA PHE A 307 -18.34 13.02 -9.47
C PHE A 307 -18.78 13.92 -8.32
N ILE A 308 -19.01 13.34 -7.14
CA ILE A 308 -19.37 14.09 -5.93
C ILE A 308 -18.25 15.06 -5.55
N TYR A 309 -17.01 14.57 -5.48
CA TYR A 309 -15.87 15.38 -5.02
C TYR A 309 -15.52 16.52 -6.00
N THR A 310 -15.68 16.27 -7.29
CA THR A 310 -15.43 17.26 -8.35
C THR A 310 -16.65 18.13 -8.68
N LYS A 311 -17.72 18.04 -7.89
CA LYS A 311 -18.95 18.85 -8.04
C LYS A 311 -19.59 18.71 -9.43
N GLY A 312 -19.68 17.47 -9.91
CA GLY A 312 -20.40 17.14 -11.13
C GLY A 312 -19.53 16.86 -12.37
N HIS A 313 -18.21 16.81 -12.23
CA HIS A 313 -17.35 16.44 -13.35
C HIS A 313 -17.17 14.93 -13.43
N LYS A 314 -17.10 14.40 -14.65
CA LYS A 314 -16.74 13.01 -14.93
C LYS A 314 -15.29 12.95 -15.43
N PRO A 315 -14.55 11.87 -15.16
CA PRO A 315 -13.21 11.73 -15.73
C PRO A 315 -13.29 11.61 -17.26
N GLU A 316 -12.55 12.44 -17.99
CA GLU A 316 -12.40 12.32 -19.44
C GLU A 316 -11.54 11.11 -19.83
N ARG A 317 -10.65 10.71 -18.92
CA ARG A 317 -9.72 9.59 -19.08
C ARG A 317 -9.65 8.74 -17.82
N ILE A 318 -9.41 7.45 -18.00
CA ILE A 318 -9.17 6.50 -16.92
C ILE A 318 -7.83 5.80 -17.19
N VAL A 319 -6.93 5.79 -16.20
CA VAL A 319 -5.65 5.09 -16.29
C VAL A 319 -5.64 4.00 -15.23
N MET A 320 -5.63 2.75 -15.65
CA MET A 320 -5.67 1.57 -14.80
C MET A 320 -4.28 0.95 -14.67
N TYR A 321 -3.77 0.87 -13.44
CA TYR A 321 -2.58 0.09 -13.09
C TYR A 321 -3.00 -1.25 -12.45
N ARG A 322 -2.82 -2.34 -13.17
CA ARG A 322 -3.19 -3.70 -12.74
C ARG A 322 -1.95 -4.49 -12.31
N ASP A 323 -1.78 -4.73 -11.01
CA ASP A 323 -0.65 -5.50 -10.45
C ASP A 323 -0.87 -7.02 -10.64
N GLY A 324 0.16 -7.86 -10.49
CA GLY A 324 -0.03 -9.30 -10.23
C GLY A 324 -0.36 -10.21 -11.41
N VAL A 325 -0.66 -9.67 -12.59
CA VAL A 325 -1.06 -10.50 -13.75
C VAL A 325 0.15 -11.14 -14.44
N SER A 326 0.07 -12.44 -14.72
CA SER A 326 1.08 -13.17 -15.49
C SER A 326 0.94 -12.94 -17.00
N GLU A 327 2.04 -13.04 -17.76
CA GLU A 327 2.04 -12.82 -19.21
C GLU A 327 1.04 -13.72 -19.96
N SER A 328 0.90 -14.97 -19.51
CA SER A 328 -0.05 -15.94 -20.08
C SER A 328 -1.51 -15.55 -19.89
N GLN A 329 -1.82 -14.64 -18.96
CA GLN A 329 -3.18 -14.21 -18.64
C GLN A 329 -3.53 -12.83 -19.20
N PHE A 330 -2.60 -12.15 -19.89
CA PHE A 330 -2.80 -10.77 -20.34
C PHE A 330 -4.03 -10.60 -21.24
N GLN A 331 -4.22 -11.47 -22.22
CA GLN A 331 -5.36 -11.36 -23.15
C GLN A 331 -6.69 -11.59 -22.44
N GLU A 332 -6.75 -12.60 -21.58
CA GLU A 332 -7.96 -12.94 -20.83
C GLU A 332 -8.36 -11.81 -19.88
N VAL A 333 -7.42 -11.34 -19.06
CA VAL A 333 -7.61 -10.22 -18.13
C VAL A 333 -8.00 -8.96 -18.87
N LEU A 334 -7.27 -8.59 -19.93
CA LEU A 334 -7.57 -7.39 -20.72
C LEU A 334 -8.98 -7.49 -21.32
N SER A 335 -9.34 -8.62 -21.92
CA SER A 335 -10.63 -8.79 -22.58
C SER A 335 -11.81 -8.66 -21.61
N TYR A 336 -11.68 -9.23 -20.41
CA TYR A 336 -12.73 -9.21 -19.39
C TYR A 336 -12.77 -7.87 -18.67
N GLU A 337 -11.65 -7.43 -18.10
CA GLU A 337 -11.58 -6.27 -17.23
C GLU A 337 -11.80 -4.95 -17.99
N LEU A 338 -11.21 -4.78 -19.18
CA LEU A 338 -11.44 -3.59 -20.00
C LEU A 338 -12.89 -3.49 -20.46
N LYS A 339 -13.49 -4.63 -20.85
CA LYS A 339 -14.91 -4.68 -21.21
C LYS A 339 -15.77 -4.29 -20.01
N ALA A 340 -15.50 -4.84 -18.83
CA ALA A 340 -16.21 -4.50 -17.60
C ALA A 340 -16.15 -3.00 -17.28
N MET A 341 -14.98 -2.36 -17.41
CA MET A 341 -14.83 -0.91 -17.21
C MET A 341 -15.63 -0.09 -18.23
N ARG A 342 -15.59 -0.47 -19.52
CA ARG A 342 -16.37 0.20 -20.58
C ARG A 342 -17.88 0.07 -20.36
N THR A 343 -18.33 -1.13 -19.99
CA THR A 343 -19.74 -1.36 -19.63
C THR A 343 -20.14 -0.51 -18.42
N ALA A 344 -19.29 -0.40 -17.39
CA ALA A 344 -19.57 0.45 -16.23
C ALA A 344 -19.74 1.93 -16.59
N CYS A 345 -18.96 2.44 -17.54
CA CYS A 345 -19.09 3.82 -18.02
C CYS A 345 -20.40 4.04 -18.81
N THR A 346 -20.69 3.16 -19.76
CA THR A 346 -21.91 3.26 -20.60
C THR A 346 -23.21 3.01 -19.81
N GLU A 347 -23.20 2.15 -18.80
CA GLU A 347 -24.32 1.98 -17.87
C GLU A 347 -24.49 3.19 -16.92
N THR A 348 -23.46 4.03 -16.73
CA THR A 348 -23.56 5.28 -15.97
C THR A 348 -24.26 6.37 -16.79
N GLU A 349 -23.92 6.48 -18.07
CA GLU A 349 -24.55 7.38 -19.04
C GLU A 349 -24.29 6.85 -20.45
N VAL A 350 -25.33 6.81 -21.28
CA VAL A 350 -25.33 6.11 -22.58
C VAL A 350 -24.14 6.52 -23.46
N ASP A 351 -23.81 7.81 -23.49
CA ASP A 351 -22.75 8.36 -24.35
C ASP A 351 -21.42 8.60 -23.61
N TYR A 352 -21.29 8.13 -22.37
CA TYR A 352 -20.07 8.32 -21.59
C TYR A 352 -19.02 7.25 -21.92
N THR A 353 -18.14 7.58 -22.86
CA THR A 353 -17.07 6.70 -23.34
C THR A 353 -15.67 7.33 -23.13
N PRO A 354 -15.17 7.42 -21.88
CA PRO A 354 -13.85 7.98 -21.62
C PRO A 354 -12.74 7.12 -22.23
N GLY A 355 -11.60 7.74 -22.58
CA GLY A 355 -10.43 7.01 -23.00
C GLY A 355 -9.84 6.19 -21.84
N ILE A 356 -9.67 4.87 -22.01
CA ILE A 356 -9.10 3.99 -20.99
C ILE A 356 -7.70 3.52 -21.39
N THR A 357 -6.71 3.78 -20.55
CA THR A 357 -5.36 3.21 -20.66
C THR A 357 -5.19 2.10 -19.63
N PHE A 358 -4.87 0.88 -20.07
CA PHE A 358 -4.72 -0.28 -19.20
C PHE A 358 -3.26 -0.72 -19.15
N LEU A 359 -2.64 -0.66 -17.98
CA LEU A 359 -1.22 -0.91 -17.76
C LEU A 359 -1.05 -2.07 -16.76
N VAL A 360 -0.47 -3.17 -17.20
CA VAL A 360 -0.08 -4.25 -16.29
C VAL A 360 1.24 -3.90 -15.61
N VAL A 361 1.27 -4.02 -14.28
CA VAL A 361 2.44 -3.79 -13.45
C VAL A 361 2.94 -5.12 -12.93
N GLN A 362 4.18 -5.49 -13.25
CA GLN A 362 4.81 -6.70 -12.72
C GLN A 362 5.98 -6.33 -11.83
N LYS A 363 5.82 -6.50 -10.52
CA LYS A 363 6.89 -6.25 -9.53
C LYS A 363 7.80 -7.47 -9.32
N ARG A 364 7.29 -8.67 -9.58
CA ARG A 364 7.98 -9.94 -9.32
C ARG A 364 8.35 -10.60 -10.64
N HIS A 365 9.52 -10.24 -11.16
CA HIS A 365 10.10 -10.82 -12.38
C HIS A 365 11.57 -11.21 -12.17
N HIS A 366 12.15 -11.85 -13.17
CA HIS A 366 13.55 -12.32 -13.14
C HIS A 366 14.55 -11.33 -13.77
N THR A 367 14.09 -10.28 -14.45
CA THR A 367 14.95 -9.21 -15.01
C THR A 367 15.67 -8.41 -13.92
N ARG A 368 16.97 -8.16 -14.06
CA ARG A 368 17.77 -7.34 -13.14
C ARG A 368 18.64 -6.38 -13.93
N TYR A 369 18.61 -5.11 -13.57
CA TYR A 369 19.52 -4.09 -14.09
C TYR A 369 20.66 -3.87 -13.10
N ILE A 370 21.89 -3.91 -13.59
CA ILE A 370 23.10 -3.78 -12.77
C ILE A 370 24.11 -2.95 -13.55
N ASN A 371 24.47 -1.78 -13.01
CA ASN A 371 25.53 -0.93 -13.55
C ASN A 371 26.89 -1.62 -13.49
#